data_AF-A0A9E1WDB4-F1
#
_entry.id   AF-A0A9E1WDB4-F1
#
_cell.length_a   1.000
_cell.length_b   1.000
_cell.length_c   1.000
_cell.angle_alpha   90.00
_cell.angle_beta   90.00
_cell.angle_gamma   90.00
#
_symmetry.space_group_name_H-M   'P 1'
#
loop_
_entity.id
_entity.type
_entity.pdbx_description
1 polymer ?
#
loop_
_entity_poly.entity_id
_entity_poly.type
_entity_poly.pdbx_seq_one_letter_code
_entity_poly.pdbx_strand_id
1 'polypeptide(L)'
;MKLISHDEVLKGGYVFPSEGLCFNMDNLEAEAFRSEGEWILSNNEQLASEGGSQNYLYMLMSGQVDLLKADHFGENQKLSILTVGDTFGEVAFLKGRISSVTATSVGTCLLWRMDYTRLLKFIVEHGTSGGQLCLNLAGILAGRLVDGNQRVMEIRDELQQSIKQMQSARSEGVFKTRSLEAMQSQLVSMEHGFRSSGKGKSVFSIFSIVCLAMAFLSTAGLIILLSADEDITKETVDQLNKKLVQLEQDQTFQIDLKKKLESENFYLVNQADGLIEEKILSEENAAQLEEELTKSRAEIGILKNKLDQSNDQFIRSQSDPIVVDENVISDEFIMNVLEWVKENPTVVLPVAVKIINNPIVLSDREQLVQIPIQPGGEVVAIRLHTEFDGFLVVGQRNSQQFLASVKIENTNFIEVVGGKYVAEKKRQGESVQNPILKPLE
;
A
#
# COMPACT_ATOMS: atom_id res chain seq x y z
N MET A 1 19.16 -23.92 -9.80
CA MET A 1 19.61 -22.52 -9.97
C MET A 1 21.03 -22.39 -9.48
N LYS A 2 21.93 -21.85 -10.30
CA LYS A 2 23.33 -21.60 -9.93
C LYS A 2 23.56 -20.10 -9.74
N LEU A 3 24.00 -19.69 -8.56
CA LEU A 3 24.49 -18.34 -8.32
C LEU A 3 25.79 -18.13 -9.08
N ILE A 4 25.91 -17.00 -9.76
CA ILE A 4 27.11 -16.60 -10.48
C ILE A 4 27.56 -15.22 -10.01
N SER A 5 28.85 -14.94 -10.13
CA SER A 5 29.40 -13.65 -9.73
C SER A 5 29.12 -12.58 -10.78
N HIS A 6 29.03 -11.32 -10.35
CA HIS A 6 28.87 -10.19 -11.25
C HIS A 6 29.99 -10.11 -12.30
N ASP A 7 31.23 -10.38 -11.90
CA ASP A 7 32.39 -10.39 -12.81
C ASP A 7 32.30 -11.45 -13.91
N GLU A 8 31.73 -12.63 -13.60
CA GLU A 8 31.50 -13.68 -14.61
C GLU A 8 30.44 -13.27 -15.62
N VAL A 9 29.41 -12.53 -15.18
CA VAL A 9 28.37 -11.99 -16.07
C VAL A 9 28.96 -10.94 -17.01
N LEU A 10 29.75 -10.00 -16.48
CA LEU A 10 30.42 -8.97 -17.29
C LEU A 10 31.38 -9.58 -18.31
N LYS A 11 32.16 -10.60 -17.92
CA LYS A 11 33.04 -11.36 -18.84
C LYS A 11 32.25 -12.10 -19.93
N GLY A 12 31.01 -12.48 -19.66
CA GLY A 12 30.11 -13.12 -20.62
C GLY A 12 29.57 -12.19 -21.72
N GLY A 13 29.81 -10.88 -21.61
CA GLY A 13 29.39 -9.91 -22.64
C GLY A 13 27.88 -9.69 -22.71
N TYR A 14 27.14 -9.99 -21.66
CA TYR A 14 25.70 -9.77 -21.62
C TYR A 14 25.38 -8.28 -21.61
N VAL A 15 24.55 -7.84 -22.56
CA VAL A 15 24.06 -6.45 -22.62
C VAL A 15 22.83 -6.35 -21.74
N PHE A 16 22.86 -5.40 -20.80
CA PHE A 16 21.75 -5.18 -19.90
C PHE A 16 20.59 -4.47 -20.61
N PRO A 17 19.34 -4.91 -20.42
CA PRO A 17 18.18 -4.24 -21.00
C PRO A 17 18.01 -2.87 -20.34
N SER A 18 17.79 -1.85 -21.17
CA SER A 18 17.42 -0.49 -20.75
C SER A 18 15.90 -0.34 -20.54
N GLU A 19 15.19 -1.45 -20.48
CA GLU A 19 13.74 -1.55 -20.36
C GLU A 19 13.37 -2.28 -19.06
N GLY A 20 12.07 -2.41 -18.78
CA GLY A 20 11.59 -3.02 -17.55
C GLY A 20 11.99 -2.21 -16.31
N LEU A 21 12.61 -2.84 -15.31
CA LEU A 21 12.96 -2.13 -14.06
C LEU A 21 14.05 -1.07 -14.25
N CYS A 22 14.88 -1.17 -15.29
CA CYS A 22 15.94 -0.20 -15.57
C CYS A 22 15.50 0.93 -16.51
N PHE A 23 14.21 1.00 -16.85
CA PHE A 23 13.70 2.02 -17.76
C PHE A 23 13.96 3.43 -17.23
N ASN A 24 14.47 4.32 -18.09
CA ASN A 24 14.76 5.71 -17.74
C ASN A 24 15.71 5.89 -16.52
N MET A 25 16.50 4.89 -16.18
CA MET A 25 17.62 5.02 -15.25
C MET A 25 18.88 5.42 -16.01
N ASP A 26 19.72 6.24 -15.38
CA ASP A 26 21.03 6.51 -15.96
C ASP A 26 21.92 5.24 -15.90
N ASN A 27 23.00 5.22 -16.71
CA ASN A 27 23.85 4.04 -16.79
C ASN A 27 24.56 3.68 -15.48
N LEU A 28 24.91 4.69 -14.65
CA LEU A 28 25.63 4.53 -13.40
C LEU A 28 24.70 4.02 -12.29
N GLU A 29 23.51 4.60 -12.19
CA GLU A 29 22.43 4.19 -11.30
C GLU A 29 21.95 2.78 -11.60
N ALA A 30 21.76 2.48 -12.89
CA ALA A 30 21.42 1.14 -13.31
C ALA A 30 22.56 0.15 -12.99
N GLU A 31 23.83 0.57 -13.03
CA GLU A 31 24.97 -0.26 -12.62
C GLU A 31 25.01 -0.52 -11.11
N ALA A 32 24.76 0.52 -10.31
CA ALA A 32 24.62 0.39 -8.87
C ALA A 32 23.49 -0.59 -8.51
N PHE A 33 22.31 -0.42 -9.12
CA PHE A 33 21.18 -1.33 -8.95
C PHE A 33 21.54 -2.78 -9.32
N ARG A 34 22.21 -2.97 -10.45
CA ARG A 34 22.67 -4.28 -10.92
C ARG A 34 23.63 -4.95 -9.93
N SER A 35 24.51 -4.18 -9.31
CA SER A 35 25.53 -4.69 -8.37
C SER A 35 24.95 -5.16 -7.03
N GLU A 36 23.81 -4.59 -6.60
CA GLU A 36 23.15 -4.95 -5.34
C GLU A 36 22.35 -6.27 -5.43
N GLY A 37 21.99 -6.69 -6.64
CA GLY A 37 21.26 -7.94 -6.87
C GLY A 37 22.14 -9.18 -7.06
N GLU A 38 21.49 -10.33 -7.10
CA GLU A 38 22.12 -11.63 -7.29
C GLU A 38 21.89 -12.13 -8.71
N TRP A 39 22.94 -12.72 -9.30
CA TRP A 39 22.88 -13.28 -10.64
C TRP A 39 22.65 -14.78 -10.57
N ILE A 40 21.71 -15.27 -11.37
CA ILE A 40 21.32 -16.67 -11.46
C ILE A 40 21.44 -17.16 -12.88
N LEU A 41 22.14 -18.28 -13.03
CA LEU A 41 22.04 -19.11 -14.21
C LEU A 41 21.06 -20.26 -13.95
N SER A 42 20.11 -20.41 -14.86
CA SER A 42 19.07 -21.44 -14.82
C SER A 42 19.06 -22.21 -16.13
N ASN A 43 18.73 -23.50 -16.11
CA ASN A 43 18.61 -24.30 -17.33
C ASN A 43 17.49 -25.34 -17.21
N ASN A 44 16.38 -25.14 -17.96
CA ASN A 44 15.22 -26.05 -17.98
C ASN A 44 14.72 -26.45 -16.58
N GLU A 45 14.73 -25.50 -15.64
CA GLU A 45 14.34 -25.73 -14.26
C GLU A 45 13.29 -24.72 -13.79
N GLN A 46 12.56 -25.12 -12.75
CA GLN A 46 11.52 -24.33 -12.11
C GLN A 46 12.15 -23.26 -11.20
N LEU A 47 11.82 -22.00 -11.49
CA LEU A 47 12.29 -20.83 -10.77
C LEU A 47 11.37 -20.48 -9.60
N ALA A 48 10.06 -20.72 -9.78
CA ALA A 48 9.03 -20.48 -8.78
C ALA A 48 7.91 -21.51 -8.90
N SER A 49 7.26 -21.81 -7.78
CA SER A 49 6.08 -22.68 -7.72
C SER A 49 4.86 -21.90 -7.30
N GLU A 50 3.75 -22.08 -8.01
CA GLU A 50 2.46 -21.56 -7.59
C GLU A 50 2.14 -22.00 -6.15
N GLY A 51 1.67 -21.06 -5.32
CA GLY A 51 1.41 -21.27 -3.89
C GLY A 51 2.67 -21.41 -3.02
N GLY A 52 3.85 -21.51 -3.64
CA GLY A 52 5.13 -21.57 -2.94
C GLY A 52 5.57 -20.20 -2.42
N SER A 53 6.47 -20.20 -1.44
CA SER A 53 7.09 -18.96 -0.96
C SER A 53 8.00 -18.35 -2.02
N GLN A 54 7.87 -17.06 -2.25
CA GLN A 54 8.69 -16.29 -3.18
C GLN A 54 9.08 -14.95 -2.56
N ASN A 55 10.37 -14.79 -2.29
CA ASN A 55 10.94 -13.64 -1.58
C ASN A 55 11.72 -12.69 -2.49
N TYR A 56 11.82 -13.03 -3.77
CA TYR A 56 12.67 -12.33 -4.72
C TYR A 56 11.84 -11.77 -5.87
N LEU A 57 12.23 -10.58 -6.30
CA LEU A 57 11.88 -10.01 -7.59
C LEU A 57 12.91 -10.52 -8.61
N TYR A 58 12.46 -10.95 -9.79
CA TYR A 58 13.33 -11.46 -10.84
C TYR A 58 13.22 -10.59 -12.10
N MET A 59 14.33 -10.39 -12.79
CA MET A 59 14.41 -9.83 -14.13
C MET A 59 15.11 -10.84 -15.05
N LEU A 60 14.55 -11.03 -16.25
CA LEU A 60 15.12 -11.90 -17.26
C LEU A 60 16.14 -11.13 -18.11
N MET A 61 17.39 -11.59 -18.10
CA MET A 61 18.52 -10.90 -18.73
C MET A 61 18.90 -11.57 -20.06
N SER A 62 18.69 -12.87 -20.16
CA SER A 62 18.86 -13.66 -21.38
C SER A 62 18.04 -14.94 -21.27
N GLY A 63 17.53 -15.42 -22.40
CA GLY A 63 16.73 -16.65 -22.48
C GLY A 63 15.23 -16.36 -22.43
N GLN A 64 14.45 -17.36 -22.01
CA GLN A 64 12.99 -17.33 -21.97
C GLN A 64 12.47 -18.00 -20.71
N VAL A 65 11.45 -17.42 -20.08
CA VAL A 65 10.76 -18.04 -18.94
C VAL A 65 9.29 -18.18 -19.25
N ASP A 66 8.76 -19.39 -19.10
CA ASP A 66 7.34 -19.65 -19.24
C ASP A 66 6.66 -19.50 -17.88
N LEU A 67 5.62 -18.68 -17.83
CA LEU A 67 4.70 -18.59 -16.70
C LEU A 67 3.55 -19.55 -16.91
N LEU A 68 3.39 -20.45 -15.96
CA LEU A 68 2.44 -21.55 -15.98
C LEU A 68 1.50 -21.38 -14.78
N LYS A 69 0.24 -21.72 -14.97
CA LYS A 69 -0.72 -21.81 -13.89
C LYS A 69 -1.34 -23.19 -13.90
N ALA A 70 -1.37 -23.85 -12.75
CA ALA A 70 -2.06 -25.12 -12.64
C ALA A 70 -3.55 -24.85 -12.83
N ASP A 71 -4.16 -25.56 -13.77
CA ASP A 71 -5.61 -25.64 -13.81
C ASP A 71 -6.13 -26.54 -12.68
N HIS A 72 -7.46 -26.69 -12.58
CA HIS A 72 -8.06 -27.53 -11.56
C HIS A 72 -7.73 -29.03 -11.69
N PHE A 73 -7.07 -29.45 -12.78
CA PHE A 73 -6.62 -30.82 -13.05
C PHE A 73 -5.15 -31.03 -12.68
N GLY A 74 -4.47 -29.96 -12.23
CA GLY A 74 -3.03 -29.97 -11.94
C GLY A 74 -2.17 -29.91 -13.19
N GLU A 75 -2.78 -29.73 -14.38
CA GLU A 75 -2.06 -29.54 -15.63
C GLU A 75 -1.65 -28.08 -15.75
N ASN A 76 -0.39 -27.85 -16.13
CA ASN A 76 0.18 -26.52 -16.20
C ASN A 76 -0.23 -25.85 -17.52
N GLN A 77 -1.15 -24.89 -17.46
CA GLN A 77 -1.47 -24.04 -18.60
C GLN A 77 -0.48 -22.88 -18.71
N LYS A 78 0.03 -22.65 -19.91
CA LYS A 78 0.94 -21.52 -20.17
C LYS A 78 0.15 -20.21 -20.21
N LEU A 79 0.37 -19.38 -19.20
CA LEU A 79 -0.28 -18.08 -19.04
C LEU A 79 0.40 -17.01 -19.89
N SER A 80 1.74 -16.99 -19.87
CA SER A 80 2.53 -16.01 -20.61
C SER A 80 3.96 -16.51 -20.83
N ILE A 81 4.63 -15.91 -21.81
CA ILE A 81 6.05 -16.12 -22.12
C ILE A 81 6.78 -14.83 -21.79
N LEU A 82 7.78 -14.91 -20.92
CA LEU A 82 8.65 -13.79 -20.58
C LEU A 82 9.91 -13.82 -21.44
N THR A 83 10.30 -12.64 -21.88
CA THR A 83 11.43 -12.34 -22.73
C THR A 83 12.42 -11.41 -22.04
N VAL A 84 13.54 -11.09 -22.70
CA VAL A 84 14.60 -10.25 -22.12
C VAL A 84 14.03 -8.87 -21.74
N GLY A 85 14.32 -8.42 -20.51
CA GLY A 85 13.78 -7.19 -19.92
C GLY A 85 12.52 -7.41 -19.09
N ASP A 86 11.82 -8.53 -19.26
CA ASP A 86 10.64 -8.82 -18.47
C ASP A 86 10.99 -9.12 -17.01
N THR A 87 10.09 -8.69 -16.14
CA THR A 87 10.21 -8.85 -14.69
C THR A 87 9.12 -9.77 -14.18
N PHE A 88 9.41 -10.64 -13.22
CA PHE A 88 8.37 -11.45 -12.59
C PHE A 88 8.58 -11.61 -11.10
N GLY A 89 7.48 -11.94 -10.44
CA GLY A 89 7.42 -12.13 -9.01
C GLY A 89 7.14 -10.88 -8.20
N GLU A 90 6.84 -9.78 -8.87
CA GLU A 90 6.40 -8.50 -8.31
C GLU A 90 5.17 -8.63 -7.42
N VAL A 91 4.19 -9.45 -7.82
CA VAL A 91 2.95 -9.63 -7.03
C VAL A 91 3.25 -10.32 -5.71
N ALA A 92 4.03 -11.40 -5.75
CA ALA A 92 4.45 -12.10 -4.53
C ALA A 92 5.29 -11.17 -3.66
N PHE A 93 6.21 -10.44 -4.27
CA PHE A 93 7.10 -9.52 -3.60
C PHE A 93 6.34 -8.40 -2.84
N LEU A 94 5.22 -7.91 -3.39
CA LEU A 94 4.42 -6.83 -2.80
C LEU A 94 3.28 -7.29 -1.88
N LYS A 95 2.63 -8.43 -2.14
CA LYS A 95 1.33 -8.79 -1.51
C LYS A 95 1.36 -9.96 -0.52
N GLY A 96 2.50 -10.59 -0.24
CA GLY A 96 2.55 -11.61 0.81
C GLY A 96 3.51 -12.77 0.60
N ARG A 97 4.49 -12.64 -0.30
CA ARG A 97 5.58 -13.59 -0.54
C ARG A 97 5.11 -14.99 -0.94
N ILE A 98 3.96 -15.08 -1.59
CA ILE A 98 3.40 -16.30 -2.16
C ILE A 98 3.33 -16.13 -3.68
N SER A 99 3.90 -17.05 -4.44
CA SER A 99 3.84 -16.99 -5.89
C SER A 99 2.43 -17.28 -6.39
N SER A 100 1.94 -16.45 -7.30
CA SER A 100 0.63 -16.60 -7.95
C SER A 100 0.64 -17.57 -9.14
N VAL A 101 1.84 -17.93 -9.62
CA VAL A 101 2.10 -18.75 -10.82
C VAL A 101 3.37 -19.59 -10.63
N THR A 102 3.50 -20.63 -11.44
CA THR A 102 4.73 -21.42 -11.59
C THR A 102 5.58 -20.81 -12.70
N ALA A 103 6.85 -20.50 -12.43
CA ALA A 103 7.77 -19.97 -13.42
C ALA A 103 8.82 -21.03 -13.77
N THR A 104 8.99 -21.33 -15.06
CA THR A 104 9.95 -22.35 -15.54
C THR A 104 10.83 -21.76 -16.62
N SER A 105 12.15 -21.89 -16.46
CA SER A 105 13.11 -21.49 -17.50
C SER A 105 13.06 -22.44 -18.69
N VAL A 106 13.18 -21.88 -19.89
CA VAL A 106 13.23 -22.64 -21.15
C VAL A 106 14.64 -22.49 -21.73
N GLY A 107 15.38 -23.59 -21.76
CA GLY A 107 16.81 -23.58 -22.06
C GLY A 107 17.62 -22.83 -20.99
N THR A 108 18.81 -22.38 -21.37
CA THR A 108 19.71 -21.62 -20.48
C THR A 108 19.26 -20.17 -20.37
N CYS A 109 18.92 -19.74 -19.16
CA CYS A 109 18.46 -18.41 -18.84
C CYS A 109 19.40 -17.74 -17.84
N LEU A 110 19.70 -16.47 -18.08
CA LEU A 110 20.37 -15.60 -17.13
C LEU A 110 19.32 -14.71 -16.48
N LEU A 111 19.25 -14.73 -15.16
CA LEU A 111 18.33 -13.94 -14.38
C LEU A 111 19.09 -13.07 -13.38
N TRP A 112 18.54 -11.90 -13.13
CA TRP A 112 18.91 -11.06 -12.01
C TRP A 112 17.80 -11.12 -10.97
N ARG A 113 18.13 -11.21 -9.68
CA ARG A 113 17.14 -11.22 -8.61
C ARG A 113 17.52 -10.34 -7.42
N MET A 114 16.52 -9.85 -6.69
CA MET A 114 16.72 -9.06 -5.48
C MET A 114 15.64 -9.36 -4.44
N ASP A 115 16.03 -9.40 -3.16
CA ASP A 115 15.09 -9.57 -2.06
C ASP A 115 14.53 -8.23 -1.56
N TYR A 116 13.46 -8.32 -0.76
CA TYR A 116 12.76 -7.15 -0.22
C TYR A 116 13.65 -6.21 0.61
N THR A 117 14.55 -6.77 1.42
CA THR A 117 15.41 -5.99 2.30
C THR A 117 16.46 -5.23 1.51
N ARG A 118 17.06 -5.85 0.50
CA ARG A 118 18.01 -5.19 -0.41
C ARG A 118 17.34 -4.11 -1.25
N LEU A 119 16.13 -4.35 -1.73
CA LEU A 119 15.39 -3.33 -2.49
C LEU A 119 15.12 -2.09 -1.62
N LEU A 120 14.64 -2.28 -0.39
CA LEU A 120 14.41 -1.15 0.51
C LEU A 120 15.69 -0.40 0.83
N LYS A 121 16.79 -1.14 1.09
CA LYS A 121 18.10 -0.55 1.30
C LYS A 121 18.54 0.30 0.11
N PHE A 122 18.40 -0.23 -1.11
CA PHE A 122 18.70 0.49 -2.34
C PHE A 122 17.86 1.76 -2.48
N ILE A 123 16.56 1.72 -2.17
CA ILE A 123 15.68 2.89 -2.24
C ILE A 123 16.11 3.97 -1.24
N VAL A 124 16.55 3.59 -0.04
CA VAL A 124 17.02 4.52 0.99
C VAL A 124 18.38 5.12 0.62
N GLU A 125 19.31 4.31 0.10
CA GLU A 125 20.66 4.73 -0.28
C GLU A 125 20.67 5.56 -1.57
N HIS A 126 19.78 5.24 -2.51
CA HIS A 126 19.67 5.89 -3.82
C HIS A 126 18.25 6.45 -4.01
N GLY A 127 17.95 7.59 -3.36
CA GLY A 127 16.60 8.15 -3.35
C GLY A 127 15.99 8.43 -4.73
N THR A 128 16.77 9.00 -5.66
CA THR A 128 16.31 9.28 -7.04
C THR A 128 16.10 8.00 -7.84
N SER A 129 17.11 7.13 -7.85
CA SER A 129 17.10 5.87 -8.61
C SER A 129 16.08 4.87 -8.05
N GLY A 130 15.92 4.82 -6.73
CA GLY A 130 14.90 4.04 -6.03
C GLY A 130 13.48 4.55 -6.31
N GLY A 131 13.30 5.88 -6.41
CA GLY A 131 12.04 6.47 -6.88
C GLY A 131 11.70 6.05 -8.31
N GLN A 132 12.66 6.14 -9.23
CA GLN A 132 12.49 5.70 -10.62
C GLN A 132 12.20 4.20 -10.71
N LEU A 133 12.86 3.38 -9.89
CA LEU A 133 12.62 1.94 -9.79
C LEU A 133 11.17 1.63 -9.39
N CYS A 134 10.65 2.34 -8.38
CA CYS A 134 9.25 2.22 -7.97
C CYS A 134 8.28 2.61 -9.08
N LEU A 135 8.57 3.70 -9.82
CA LEU A 135 7.76 4.11 -10.98
C LEU A 135 7.79 3.07 -12.09
N ASN A 136 8.95 2.48 -12.39
CA ASN A 136 9.08 1.43 -13.39
C ASN A 136 8.31 0.17 -12.98
N LEU A 137 8.41 -0.24 -11.71
CA LEU A 137 7.66 -1.37 -11.18
C LEU A 137 6.14 -1.12 -11.24
N ALA A 138 5.70 0.08 -10.90
CA ALA A 138 4.30 0.49 -11.01
C ALA A 138 3.83 0.49 -12.48
N GLY A 139 4.66 0.96 -13.42
CA GLY A 139 4.39 0.93 -14.85
C GLY A 139 4.21 -0.49 -15.39
N ILE A 140 5.09 -1.42 -14.99
CA ILE A 140 4.98 -2.85 -15.36
C ILE A 140 3.67 -3.44 -14.84
N LEU A 141 3.31 -3.18 -13.58
CA LEU A 141 2.07 -3.65 -12.98
C LEU A 141 0.83 -3.05 -13.66
N ALA A 142 0.86 -1.77 -13.98
CA ALA A 142 -0.23 -1.09 -14.68
C ALA A 142 -0.43 -1.65 -16.09
N GLY A 143 0.66 -1.86 -16.84
CA GLY A 143 0.61 -2.51 -18.16
C GLY A 143 -0.03 -3.89 -18.10
N ARG A 144 0.41 -4.72 -17.15
CA ARG A 144 -0.18 -6.06 -16.92
C ARG A 144 -1.67 -6.03 -16.57
N LEU A 145 -2.09 -5.05 -15.79
CA LEU A 145 -3.49 -4.87 -15.44
C LEU A 145 -4.32 -4.48 -16.68
N VAL A 146 -3.81 -3.59 -17.52
CA VAL A 146 -4.44 -3.19 -18.78
C VAL A 146 -4.55 -4.38 -19.73
N ASP A 147 -3.46 -5.12 -19.94
CA ASP A 147 -3.43 -6.31 -20.80
C ASP A 147 -4.40 -7.39 -20.29
N GLY A 148 -4.41 -7.61 -18.98
CA GLY A 148 -5.33 -8.54 -18.33
C GLY A 148 -6.80 -8.14 -18.54
N ASN A 149 -7.12 -6.86 -18.37
CA ASN A 149 -8.47 -6.34 -18.59
C ASN A 149 -8.90 -6.44 -20.05
N GLN A 150 -7.98 -6.16 -20.99
CA GLN A 150 -8.23 -6.27 -22.43
C GLN A 150 -8.57 -7.72 -22.81
N ARG A 151 -7.82 -8.68 -22.30
CA ARG A 151 -8.08 -10.11 -22.55
C ARG A 151 -9.43 -10.57 -22.01
N VAL A 152 -9.88 -10.02 -20.89
CA VAL A 152 -11.24 -10.29 -20.35
C VAL A 152 -12.32 -9.74 -21.27
N MET A 153 -12.11 -8.55 -21.86
CA MET A 153 -13.05 -7.98 -22.83
C MET A 153 -13.11 -8.82 -24.10
N GLU A 154 -11.98 -9.30 -24.61
CA GLU A 154 -11.92 -10.20 -25.77
C GLU A 154 -12.71 -11.49 -25.52
N ILE A 155 -12.48 -12.14 -24.38
CA ILE A 155 -13.22 -13.36 -24.01
C ILE A 155 -14.72 -13.08 -23.91
N ARG A 156 -15.12 -11.93 -23.35
CA ARG A 156 -16.54 -11.53 -23.27
C ARG A 156 -17.13 -11.40 -24.68
N ASP A 157 -16.43 -10.77 -25.59
CA ASP A 157 -16.91 -10.53 -26.95
C ASP A 157 -17.00 -11.84 -27.75
N GLU A 158 -16.01 -12.73 -27.62
CA GLU A 158 -16.04 -14.09 -28.19
C GLU A 158 -17.22 -14.91 -27.67
N LEU A 159 -17.51 -14.84 -26.36
CA LEU A 159 -18.66 -15.50 -25.75
C LEU A 159 -19.98 -14.92 -26.27
N GLN A 160 -20.10 -13.60 -26.38
CA GLN A 160 -21.29 -12.96 -26.93
C GLN A 160 -21.51 -13.34 -28.40
N GLN A 161 -20.44 -13.42 -29.20
CA GLN A 161 -20.52 -13.86 -30.59
C GLN A 161 -20.95 -15.33 -30.69
N SER A 162 -20.41 -16.20 -29.83
CA SER A 162 -20.79 -17.62 -29.77
C SER A 162 -22.26 -17.79 -29.36
N ILE A 163 -22.75 -17.00 -28.39
CA ILE A 163 -24.15 -16.98 -27.99
C ILE A 163 -25.05 -16.51 -29.15
N LYS A 164 -24.64 -15.45 -29.85
CA LYS A 164 -25.39 -14.92 -30.99
C LYS A 164 -25.44 -15.91 -32.16
N GLN A 165 -24.34 -16.60 -32.45
CA GLN A 165 -24.28 -17.66 -33.46
C GLN A 165 -25.18 -18.85 -33.09
N MET A 166 -25.24 -19.24 -31.81
CA MET A 166 -26.21 -20.23 -31.34
C MET A 166 -27.66 -19.77 -31.51
N GLN A 167 -27.96 -18.50 -31.22
CA GLN A 167 -29.31 -17.94 -31.39
C GLN A 167 -29.72 -17.85 -32.86
N SER A 168 -28.82 -17.46 -33.77
CA SER A 168 -29.10 -17.43 -35.22
C SER A 168 -29.20 -18.83 -35.83
N ALA A 169 -28.38 -19.77 -35.37
CA ALA A 169 -28.49 -21.18 -35.75
C ALA A 169 -29.78 -21.84 -35.22
N ARG A 170 -30.44 -21.25 -34.22
CA ARG A 170 -31.77 -21.65 -33.74
C ARG A 170 -32.91 -21.08 -34.62
N SER A 171 -32.67 -19.97 -35.34
CA SER A 171 -33.67 -19.36 -36.24
C SER A 171 -33.69 -19.93 -37.65
N GLU A 172 -32.61 -20.58 -38.10
CA GLU A 172 -32.56 -21.29 -39.39
C GLU A 172 -32.67 -22.80 -39.13
N GLY A 173 -33.87 -23.34 -39.26
CA GLY A 173 -34.21 -24.73 -38.95
C GLY A 173 -33.57 -25.79 -39.85
N VAL A 174 -32.24 -25.96 -39.79
CA VAL A 174 -31.53 -27.08 -40.42
C VAL A 174 -30.57 -27.71 -39.41
N PHE A 175 -31.06 -28.74 -38.73
CA PHE A 175 -30.25 -29.65 -37.93
C PHE A 175 -29.52 -30.66 -38.83
N LYS A 176 -28.22 -30.88 -38.62
CA LYS A 176 -27.71 -32.17 -38.10
C LYS A 176 -26.16 -32.25 -37.99
N THR A 177 -25.77 -32.78 -36.83
CA THR A 177 -24.58 -33.59 -36.50
C THR A 177 -23.17 -32.98 -36.53
N ARG A 178 -22.77 -32.11 -37.46
CA ARG A 178 -21.35 -31.66 -37.49
C ARG A 178 -21.01 -30.57 -36.47
N SER A 179 -21.90 -29.62 -36.22
CA SER A 179 -21.71 -28.58 -35.19
C SER A 179 -21.88 -29.14 -33.78
N LEU A 180 -22.65 -30.22 -33.63
CA LEU A 180 -22.85 -30.91 -32.36
C LEU A 180 -21.66 -31.79 -31.99
N GLU A 181 -21.00 -32.46 -32.93
CA GLU A 181 -19.74 -33.19 -32.65
C GLU A 181 -18.60 -32.21 -32.30
N ALA A 182 -18.52 -31.07 -32.99
CA ALA A 182 -17.58 -30.01 -32.65
C ALA A 182 -17.87 -29.42 -31.25
N MET A 183 -19.14 -29.12 -30.94
CA MET A 183 -19.56 -28.67 -29.62
C MET A 183 -19.42 -29.74 -28.54
N GLN A 184 -19.61 -31.03 -28.83
CA GLN A 184 -19.46 -32.10 -27.86
C GLN A 184 -17.98 -32.35 -27.57
N SER A 185 -17.09 -32.23 -28.56
CA SER A 185 -15.64 -32.25 -28.33
C SER A 185 -15.15 -31.05 -27.51
N GLN A 186 -15.71 -29.85 -27.75
CA GLN A 186 -15.38 -28.63 -27.01
C GLN A 186 -16.03 -28.55 -25.63
N LEU A 187 -17.27 -29.04 -25.46
CA LEU A 187 -17.96 -29.14 -24.17
C LEU A 187 -17.38 -30.25 -23.30
N VAL A 188 -16.91 -31.36 -23.86
CA VAL A 188 -16.13 -32.34 -23.11
C VAL A 188 -14.81 -31.72 -22.65
N SER A 189 -14.16 -30.89 -23.47
CA SER A 189 -12.96 -30.13 -23.04
C SER A 189 -13.27 -29.02 -22.02
N MET A 190 -14.49 -28.46 -22.00
CA MET A 190 -14.94 -27.46 -21.00
C MET A 190 -15.52 -28.09 -19.73
N GLU A 191 -16.12 -29.28 -19.79
CA GLU A 191 -16.62 -30.02 -18.63
C GLU A 191 -15.46 -30.61 -17.83
N HIS A 192 -14.42 -31.06 -18.55
CA HIS A 192 -13.06 -31.26 -18.03
C HIS A 192 -12.33 -29.96 -17.73
N GLY A 193 -12.98 -28.79 -17.67
CA GLY A 193 -12.42 -27.53 -17.19
C GLY A 193 -13.10 -27.03 -15.90
N PHE A 194 -14.33 -27.45 -15.64
CA PHE A 194 -15.20 -26.78 -14.66
C PHE A 194 -15.75 -27.64 -13.50
N ARG A 195 -15.56 -28.98 -13.49
CA ARG A 195 -16.22 -29.86 -12.48
C ARG A 195 -15.42 -30.25 -11.23
N SER A 196 -14.17 -29.81 -11.04
CA SER A 196 -13.33 -30.31 -9.93
C SER A 196 -12.71 -29.20 -9.07
N SER A 197 -13.55 -28.41 -8.41
CA SER A 197 -13.12 -27.65 -7.22
C SER A 197 -13.61 -28.38 -5.97
N GLY A 198 -12.73 -29.18 -5.38
CA GLY A 198 -13.01 -29.99 -4.20
C GLY A 198 -11.82 -30.06 -3.26
N LYS A 199 -11.80 -29.13 -2.29
CA LYS A 199 -11.00 -29.06 -1.04
C LYS A 199 -9.57 -28.51 -1.11
N GLY A 200 -9.43 -27.25 -0.68
CA GLY A 200 -8.21 -26.59 -0.19
C GLY A 200 -8.44 -25.08 -0.07
N LYS A 201 -8.15 -24.47 1.08
CA LYS A 201 -8.73 -23.19 1.53
C LYS A 201 -8.18 -21.92 0.82
N SER A 202 -9.10 -20.97 0.59
CA SER A 202 -8.99 -19.48 0.57
C SER A 202 -7.92 -18.88 -0.36
N VAL A 203 -8.24 -18.22 -1.48
CA VAL A 203 -9.05 -16.98 -1.62
C VAL A 203 -9.70 -16.97 -3.03
N PHE A 204 -11.03 -16.93 -3.12
CA PHE A 204 -11.77 -16.94 -4.40
C PHE A 204 -12.35 -15.55 -4.72
N SER A 205 -12.10 -15.10 -5.95
CA SER A 205 -12.71 -13.92 -6.58
C SER A 205 -14.20 -14.16 -6.87
N ILE A 206 -15.02 -13.16 -6.58
CA ILE A 206 -16.50 -13.13 -6.62
C ILE A 206 -17.09 -13.40 -8.03
N PHE A 207 -16.27 -13.46 -9.07
CA PHE A 207 -16.69 -13.53 -10.48
C PHE A 207 -17.15 -14.92 -10.98
N SER A 208 -16.80 -16.01 -10.30
CA SER A 208 -17.02 -17.38 -10.82
C SER A 208 -18.47 -17.89 -10.67
N ILE A 209 -19.22 -17.36 -9.71
CA ILE A 209 -20.53 -17.91 -9.29
C ILE A 209 -21.67 -17.46 -10.21
N VAL A 210 -21.58 -16.24 -10.75
CA VAL A 210 -22.63 -15.64 -11.60
C VAL A 210 -22.70 -16.31 -12.98
N CYS A 211 -21.55 -16.70 -13.55
CA CYS A 211 -21.49 -17.38 -14.85
C CYS A 211 -22.02 -18.82 -14.78
N LEU A 212 -21.89 -19.50 -13.63
CA LEU A 212 -22.33 -20.88 -13.48
C LEU A 212 -23.86 -20.99 -13.38
N ALA A 213 -24.52 -20.04 -12.70
CA ALA A 213 -25.98 -20.03 -12.55
C ALA A 213 -26.72 -19.79 -13.87
N MET A 214 -26.18 -18.95 -14.77
CA MET A 214 -26.76 -18.71 -16.09
C MET A 214 -26.66 -19.92 -17.03
N ALA A 215 -25.64 -20.77 -16.88
CA ALA A 215 -25.46 -21.96 -17.72
C ALA A 215 -26.47 -23.09 -17.38
N PHE A 216 -26.87 -23.22 -16.11
CA PHE A 216 -27.80 -24.29 -15.68
C PHE A 216 -29.25 -24.05 -16.13
N LEU A 217 -29.70 -22.80 -16.20
CA LEU A 217 -31.06 -22.46 -16.65
C LEU A 217 -31.27 -22.75 -18.15
N SER A 218 -30.20 -22.73 -18.95
CA SER A 218 -30.27 -22.97 -20.40
C SER A 218 -30.31 -24.46 -20.78
N THR A 219 -29.70 -25.33 -19.98
CA THR A 219 -29.64 -26.78 -20.28
C THR A 219 -30.92 -27.51 -19.88
N ALA A 220 -31.58 -27.10 -18.80
CA ALA A 220 -32.86 -27.67 -18.37
C ALA A 220 -34.01 -27.38 -19.35
N GLY A 221 -34.06 -26.17 -19.92
CA GLY A 221 -35.06 -25.81 -20.94
C GLY A 221 -34.91 -26.60 -22.25
N LEU A 222 -33.71 -27.09 -22.54
CA LEU A 222 -33.41 -27.88 -23.74
C LEU A 222 -33.86 -29.34 -23.59
N ILE A 223 -33.77 -29.91 -22.39
CA ILE A 223 -34.18 -31.29 -22.08
C ILE A 223 -35.71 -31.44 -22.14
N ILE A 224 -36.45 -30.42 -21.70
CA ILE A 224 -37.93 -30.39 -21.77
C ILE A 224 -38.42 -30.34 -23.23
N LEU A 225 -37.68 -29.66 -24.10
CA LEU A 225 -38.02 -29.52 -25.53
C LEU A 225 -37.70 -30.76 -26.37
N LEU A 226 -36.71 -31.55 -25.94
CA LEU A 226 -36.27 -32.78 -26.62
C LEU A 226 -37.10 -34.02 -26.24
N SER A 227 -37.89 -33.97 -25.17
CA SER A 227 -38.66 -35.11 -24.66
C SER A 227 -40.14 -35.10 -25.08
N ALA A 228 -40.52 -34.19 -25.99
CA ALA A 228 -41.92 -33.93 -26.32
C ALA A 228 -42.49 -34.81 -27.45
N ASP A 229 -41.81 -35.90 -27.83
CA ASP A 229 -42.38 -36.88 -28.75
C ASP A 229 -42.06 -38.31 -28.28
N GLU A 230 -43.10 -39.15 -28.33
CA GLU A 230 -43.20 -40.58 -27.96
C GLU A 230 -43.53 -40.95 -26.48
N ASP A 231 -44.79 -41.41 -26.31
CA ASP A 231 -45.44 -42.18 -25.22
C ASP A 231 -44.87 -42.10 -23.78
N ILE A 232 -45.50 -41.23 -22.98
CA ILE A 232 -45.15 -40.99 -21.57
C ILE A 232 -46.01 -41.88 -20.64
N THR A 233 -45.38 -42.81 -19.93
CA THR A 233 -46.02 -43.62 -18.87
C THR A 233 -46.26 -42.79 -17.59
N LYS A 234 -47.38 -43.02 -16.89
CA LYS A 234 -47.80 -42.28 -15.67
C LYS A 234 -46.72 -42.11 -14.60
N GLU A 235 -45.81 -43.07 -14.48
CA GLU A 235 -44.74 -43.08 -13.49
C GLU A 235 -43.65 -42.02 -13.78
N THR A 236 -43.43 -41.68 -15.05
CA THR A 236 -42.51 -40.61 -15.45
C THR A 236 -43.10 -39.21 -15.20
N VAL A 237 -44.42 -39.05 -15.31
CA VAL A 237 -45.14 -37.77 -15.05
C VAL A 237 -45.07 -37.37 -13.57
N ASP A 238 -45.25 -38.33 -12.65
CA ASP A 238 -45.16 -38.05 -11.21
C ASP A 238 -43.74 -37.72 -10.75
N GLN A 239 -42.72 -38.35 -11.36
CA GLN A 239 -41.32 -37.99 -11.12
C GLN A 239 -40.97 -36.62 -11.70
N LEU A 240 -41.56 -36.25 -12.85
CA LEU A 240 -41.38 -34.95 -13.47
C LEU A 240 -41.99 -33.83 -12.62
N ASN A 241 -43.20 -34.03 -12.10
CA ASN A 241 -43.87 -33.05 -11.24
C ASN A 241 -43.09 -32.79 -9.94
N LYS A 242 -42.52 -33.82 -9.32
CA LYS A 242 -41.65 -33.64 -8.14
C LYS A 242 -40.39 -32.83 -8.46
N LYS A 243 -39.75 -33.09 -9.60
CA LYS A 243 -38.58 -32.30 -10.04
C LYS A 243 -38.94 -30.86 -10.40
N LEU A 244 -40.12 -30.64 -10.97
CA LEU A 244 -40.60 -29.31 -11.37
C LEU A 244 -40.85 -28.44 -10.13
N VAL A 245 -41.49 -28.98 -9.09
CA VAL A 245 -41.68 -28.28 -7.80
C VAL A 245 -40.35 -27.95 -7.12
N GLN A 246 -39.38 -28.87 -7.20
CA GLN A 246 -38.06 -28.67 -6.60
C GLN A 246 -37.24 -27.60 -7.35
N LEU A 247 -37.32 -27.57 -8.69
CA LEU A 247 -36.71 -26.55 -9.52
C LEU A 247 -37.35 -25.16 -9.32
N GLU A 248 -38.66 -25.10 -9.10
CA GLU A 248 -39.35 -23.85 -8.81
C GLU A 248 -38.94 -23.26 -7.44
N GLN A 249 -38.70 -24.14 -6.45
CA GLN A 249 -38.12 -23.74 -5.16
C GLN A 249 -36.66 -23.27 -5.29
N ASP A 250 -35.84 -23.96 -6.09
CA ASP A 250 -34.44 -23.55 -6.31
C ASP A 250 -34.36 -22.22 -7.08
N GLN A 251 -35.25 -22.01 -8.05
CA GLN A 251 -35.31 -20.78 -8.84
C GLN A 251 -35.76 -19.59 -7.99
N THR A 252 -36.74 -19.78 -7.10
CA THR A 252 -37.18 -18.73 -6.17
C THR A 252 -36.11 -18.38 -5.15
N PHE A 253 -35.36 -19.37 -4.64
CA PHE A 253 -34.20 -19.13 -3.77
C PHE A 253 -33.10 -18.31 -4.47
N GLN A 254 -32.79 -18.61 -5.73
CA GLN A 254 -31.77 -17.86 -6.49
C GLN A 254 -32.21 -16.43 -6.80
N ILE A 255 -33.50 -16.22 -7.11
CA ILE A 255 -34.06 -14.88 -7.32
C ILE A 255 -33.96 -14.05 -6.04
N ASP A 256 -34.23 -14.65 -4.87
CA ASP A 256 -34.12 -13.97 -3.58
C ASP A 256 -32.67 -13.61 -3.24
N LEU A 257 -31.73 -14.53 -3.48
CA LEU A 257 -30.30 -14.28 -3.31
C LEU A 257 -29.81 -13.16 -4.22
N LYS A 258 -30.27 -13.13 -5.47
CA LYS A 258 -29.96 -12.07 -6.44
C LYS A 258 -30.47 -10.71 -5.96
N LYS A 259 -31.72 -10.62 -5.49
CA LYS A 259 -32.28 -9.37 -4.95
C LYS A 259 -31.47 -8.87 -3.76
N LYS A 260 -31.02 -9.78 -2.89
CA LYS A 260 -30.19 -9.42 -1.74
C LYS A 260 -28.81 -8.91 -2.16
N LEU A 261 -28.16 -9.57 -3.11
CA LEU A 261 -26.89 -9.11 -3.69
C LEU A 261 -27.02 -7.76 -4.41
N GLU A 262 -28.11 -7.55 -5.15
CA GLU A 262 -28.39 -6.26 -5.80
C GLU A 262 -28.61 -5.15 -4.75
N SER A 263 -29.28 -5.45 -3.64
CA SER A 263 -29.47 -4.49 -2.54
C SER A 263 -28.17 -4.12 -1.83
N GLU A 264 -27.29 -5.10 -1.58
CA GLU A 264 -25.97 -4.86 -0.98
C GLU A 264 -25.06 -4.08 -1.92
N ASN A 265 -25.09 -4.39 -3.22
CA ASN A 265 -24.29 -3.67 -4.21
C ASN A 265 -24.79 -2.22 -4.37
N PHE A 266 -26.09 -2.00 -4.38
CA PHE A 266 -26.67 -0.66 -4.38
C PHE A 266 -26.26 0.14 -3.13
N TYR A 267 -26.21 -0.49 -1.96
CA TYR A 267 -25.72 0.15 -0.74
C TYR A 267 -24.22 0.53 -0.83
N LEU A 268 -23.38 -0.39 -1.31
CA LEU A 268 -21.94 -0.15 -1.47
C LEU A 268 -21.63 0.95 -2.48
N VAL A 269 -22.37 1.02 -3.60
CA VAL A 269 -22.22 2.09 -4.59
C VAL A 269 -22.57 3.44 -3.98
N ASN A 270 -23.70 3.55 -3.26
CA ASN A 270 -24.07 4.81 -2.59
C ASN A 270 -23.06 5.22 -1.51
N GLN A 271 -22.46 4.25 -0.81
CA GLN A 271 -21.39 4.54 0.15
C GLN A 271 -20.12 5.05 -0.55
N ALA A 272 -19.76 4.45 -1.69
CA ALA A 272 -18.62 4.90 -2.49
C ALA A 272 -18.84 6.31 -3.05
N ASP A 273 -20.04 6.61 -3.54
CA ASP A 273 -20.40 7.95 -4.02
C ASP A 273 -20.30 8.99 -2.88
N GLY A 274 -20.78 8.66 -1.68
CA GLY A 274 -20.64 9.53 -0.51
C GLY A 274 -19.18 9.79 -0.11
N LEU A 275 -18.31 8.77 -0.19
CA LEU A 275 -16.87 8.92 0.07
C LEU A 275 -16.17 9.76 -1.00
N ILE A 276 -16.63 9.69 -2.26
CA ILE A 276 -16.12 10.54 -3.34
C ILE A 276 -16.50 12.00 -3.10
N GLU A 277 -17.75 12.28 -2.71
CA GLU A 277 -18.20 13.63 -2.36
C GLU A 277 -17.41 14.21 -1.17
N GLU A 278 -17.20 13.42 -0.11
CA GLU A 278 -16.40 13.83 1.05
C GLU A 278 -14.95 14.12 0.65
N LYS A 279 -14.37 13.31 -0.25
CA LYS A 279 -13.02 13.53 -0.75
C LYS A 279 -12.90 14.81 -1.58
N ILE A 280 -13.86 15.08 -2.47
CA ILE A 280 -13.89 16.32 -3.26
C ILE A 280 -13.97 17.53 -2.32
N LEU A 281 -14.86 17.49 -1.31
CA LEU A 281 -14.98 18.56 -0.33
C LEU A 281 -13.69 18.76 0.48
N SER A 282 -13.01 17.67 0.84
CA SER A 282 -11.71 17.74 1.53
C SER A 282 -10.61 18.34 0.65
N GLU A 283 -10.59 18.03 -0.65
CA GLU A 283 -9.62 18.60 -1.60
C GLU A 283 -9.87 20.10 -1.82
N GLU A 284 -11.13 20.53 -1.92
CA GLU A 284 -11.50 21.95 -2.01
C GLU A 284 -11.10 22.73 -0.76
N ASN A 285 -11.35 22.18 0.44
CA ASN A 285 -10.92 22.81 1.70
C ASN A 285 -9.40 22.90 1.79
N ALA A 286 -8.66 21.88 1.34
CA ALA A 286 -7.20 21.91 1.30
C ALA A 286 -6.66 23.01 0.37
N ALA A 287 -7.28 23.20 -0.80
CA ALA A 287 -6.92 24.27 -1.73
C ALA A 287 -7.17 25.66 -1.13
N GLN A 288 -8.28 25.87 -0.43
CA GLN A 288 -8.57 27.14 0.26
C GLN A 288 -7.56 27.43 1.38
N LEU A 289 -7.18 26.40 2.15
CA LEU A 289 -6.15 26.50 3.20
C LEU A 289 -4.78 26.85 2.62
N GLU A 290 -4.40 26.28 1.47
CA GLU A 290 -3.17 26.65 0.78
C GLU A 290 -3.20 28.12 0.33
N GLU A 291 -4.33 28.59 -0.22
CA GLU A 291 -4.50 29.99 -0.60
C GLU A 291 -4.34 30.93 0.60
N GLU A 292 -5.01 30.65 1.73
CA GLU A 292 -4.86 31.44 2.96
C GLU A 292 -3.41 31.44 3.48
N LEU A 293 -2.72 30.29 3.40
CA LEU A 293 -1.35 30.16 3.84
C LEU A 293 -0.39 30.97 2.96
N THR A 294 -0.62 31.01 1.65
CA THR A 294 0.16 31.87 0.74
C THR A 294 -0.06 33.36 1.03
N LYS A 295 -1.31 33.76 1.31
CA LYS A 295 -1.64 35.14 1.68
C LYS A 295 -0.98 35.54 3.01
N SER A 296 -1.09 34.70 4.03
CA SER A 296 -0.44 34.92 5.33
C SER A 296 1.08 35.00 5.19
N ARG A 297 1.69 34.14 4.36
CA ARG A 297 3.13 34.19 4.08
C ARG A 297 3.55 35.49 3.37
N ALA A 298 2.72 36.00 2.47
CA ALA A 298 2.94 37.30 1.83
C ALA A 298 2.83 38.46 2.84
N GLU A 299 1.85 38.42 3.75
CA GLU A 299 1.70 39.40 4.83
C GLU A 299 2.90 39.40 5.79
N ILE A 300 3.39 38.21 6.17
CA ILE A 300 4.63 38.06 6.95
C ILE A 300 5.82 38.69 6.21
N GLY A 301 5.93 38.50 4.89
CA GLY A 301 6.97 39.13 4.08
C GLY A 301 6.89 40.67 4.11
N ILE A 302 5.68 41.23 4.02
CA ILE A 302 5.45 42.68 4.10
C ILE A 302 5.80 43.20 5.50
N LEU A 303 5.38 42.51 6.56
CA LEU A 303 5.70 42.87 7.94
C LEU A 303 7.19 42.79 8.21
N LYS A 304 7.87 41.78 7.67
CA LYS A 304 9.33 41.64 7.77
C LYS A 304 10.05 42.80 7.08
N ASN A 305 9.64 43.16 5.87
CA ASN A 305 10.19 44.34 5.19
C ASN A 305 9.94 45.65 5.96
N LYS A 306 8.76 45.82 6.57
CA LYS A 306 8.46 46.98 7.43
C LYS A 306 9.30 46.99 8.71
N LEU A 307 9.56 45.82 9.27
CA LEU A 307 10.42 45.65 10.44
C LEU A 307 11.86 46.01 10.09
N ASP A 308 12.38 45.53 8.96
CA ASP A 308 13.72 45.85 8.47
C ASP A 308 13.86 47.36 8.20
N GLN A 309 12.84 47.98 7.59
CA GLN A 309 12.82 49.45 7.37
C GLN A 309 12.75 50.24 8.68
N SER A 310 11.94 49.79 9.65
CA SER A 310 11.89 50.40 10.98
C SER A 310 13.20 50.21 11.75
N ASN A 311 13.86 49.07 11.58
CA ASN A 311 15.15 48.77 12.19
C ASN A 311 16.27 49.61 11.57
N ASP A 312 16.27 49.79 10.25
CA ASP A 312 17.20 50.71 9.56
C ASP A 312 16.97 52.17 9.98
N GLN A 313 15.71 52.58 10.19
CA GLN A 313 15.38 53.90 10.74
C GLN A 313 15.82 54.03 12.19
N PHE A 314 15.67 52.97 13.00
CA PHE A 314 16.14 52.90 14.38
C PHE A 314 17.67 53.04 14.45
N ILE A 315 18.41 52.28 13.62
CA ILE A 315 19.87 52.35 13.49
C ILE A 315 20.32 53.75 13.06
N ARG A 316 19.58 54.41 12.16
CA ARG A 316 19.87 55.80 11.76
C ARG A 316 19.52 56.84 12.83
N SER A 317 18.55 56.55 13.69
CA SER A 317 18.16 57.43 14.80
C SER A 317 19.07 57.30 16.04
N GLN A 318 19.83 56.22 16.16
CA GLN A 318 20.87 56.05 17.19
C GLN A 318 22.20 56.70 16.76
N SER A 319 22.24 58.03 16.75
CA SER A 319 23.49 58.82 16.75
C SER A 319 23.80 59.43 18.12
N ASP A 320 23.14 59.01 19.19
CA ASP A 320 23.48 59.35 20.57
C ASP A 320 23.50 58.08 21.44
N PRO A 321 24.40 58.00 22.44
CA PRO A 321 24.65 56.76 23.16
C PRO A 321 23.57 56.54 24.21
N ILE A 322 23.05 55.31 24.35
CA ILE A 322 22.63 54.68 25.63
C ILE A 322 22.00 53.28 25.40
N VAL A 323 22.62 52.31 26.07
CA VAL A 323 22.10 51.10 26.76
C VAL A 323 21.32 50.06 25.94
N VAL A 324 21.99 48.93 25.69
CA VAL A 324 21.39 47.66 25.27
C VAL A 324 20.74 47.00 26.50
N ASP A 325 19.45 46.69 26.40
CA ASP A 325 18.73 45.85 27.36
C ASP A 325 19.07 44.36 27.06
N GLU A 326 19.90 43.76 27.90
CA GLU A 326 20.22 42.33 27.87
C GLU A 326 19.07 41.53 28.47
N ASN A 327 18.35 40.75 27.65
CA ASN A 327 17.61 39.58 28.12
C ASN A 327 17.86 38.40 27.17
N VAL A 328 19.13 38.00 27.07
CA VAL A 328 19.53 36.69 26.52
C VAL A 328 19.84 35.79 27.72
N ILE A 329 18.98 34.80 27.96
CA ILE A 329 19.21 33.76 28.97
C ILE A 329 20.53 33.06 28.62
N SER A 330 21.49 32.97 29.56
CA SER A 330 22.78 32.35 29.24
C SER A 330 22.62 30.85 28.98
N ASP A 331 23.16 30.36 27.87
CA ASP A 331 23.14 28.94 27.47
C ASP A 331 23.75 28.03 28.56
N GLU A 332 24.70 28.56 29.34
CA GLU A 332 25.33 27.91 30.47
C GLU A 332 24.33 27.55 31.59
N PHE A 333 23.36 28.42 31.88
CA PHE A 333 22.32 28.13 32.88
C PHE A 333 21.43 26.96 32.44
N ILE A 334 21.07 26.91 31.16
CA ILE A 334 20.22 25.85 30.60
C ILE A 334 20.93 24.50 30.70
N MET A 335 22.22 24.44 30.34
CA MET A 335 23.02 23.22 30.44
C MET A 335 23.09 22.70 31.89
N ASN A 336 23.38 23.58 32.85
CA ASN A 336 23.47 23.22 34.26
C ASN A 336 22.14 22.72 34.84
N VAL A 337 21.01 23.32 34.46
CA VAL A 337 19.68 22.85 34.86
C VAL A 337 19.42 21.46 34.31
N LEU A 338 19.72 21.20 33.03
CA LEU A 338 19.51 19.90 32.40
C LEU A 338 20.37 18.79 32.99
N GLU A 339 21.62 19.10 33.33
CA GLU A 339 22.53 18.16 34.01
C GLU A 339 22.00 17.77 35.40
N TRP A 340 21.50 18.75 36.17
CA TRP A 340 20.85 18.47 37.44
C TRP A 340 19.60 17.58 37.32
N VAL A 341 18.78 17.78 36.27
CA VAL A 341 17.62 16.90 36.01
C VAL A 341 18.07 15.48 35.66
N LYS A 342 19.16 15.32 34.90
CA LYS A 342 19.73 14.01 34.57
C LYS A 342 20.21 13.26 35.81
N GLU A 343 20.83 13.96 36.76
CA GLU A 343 21.32 13.37 38.01
C GLU A 343 20.20 13.06 39.02
N ASN A 344 19.11 13.85 39.01
CA ASN A 344 18.04 13.76 40.01
C ASN A 344 16.62 13.64 39.40
N PRO A 345 16.36 12.65 38.51
CA PRO A 345 15.12 12.61 37.74
C PRO A 345 13.87 12.45 38.62
N THR A 346 13.95 11.67 39.70
CA THR A 346 12.82 11.40 40.62
C THR A 346 12.46 12.58 41.52
N VAL A 347 13.37 13.53 41.70
CA VAL A 347 13.14 14.74 42.51
C VAL A 347 12.49 15.84 41.67
N VAL A 348 12.81 15.88 40.38
CA VAL A 348 12.36 16.93 39.47
C VAL A 348 11.05 16.58 38.77
N LEU A 349 10.90 15.33 38.32
CA LEU A 349 9.79 14.82 37.54
C LEU A 349 8.86 13.94 38.38
N PRO A 350 7.55 13.87 38.09
CA PRO A 350 6.86 14.51 36.97
C PRO A 350 6.53 15.99 37.20
N VAL A 351 6.51 16.78 36.13
CA VAL A 351 6.18 18.22 36.19
C VAL A 351 5.22 18.64 35.07
N ALA A 352 4.25 19.51 35.38
CA ALA A 352 3.35 20.06 34.39
C ALA A 352 4.08 21.15 33.56
N VAL A 353 4.01 21.02 32.24
CA VAL A 353 4.60 21.93 31.26
C VAL A 353 3.59 22.32 30.20
N LYS A 354 3.79 23.49 29.61
CA LYS A 354 2.99 24.01 28.50
C LYS A 354 3.77 23.91 27.20
N ILE A 355 3.05 23.59 26.13
CA ILE A 355 3.58 23.60 24.76
C ILE A 355 3.58 25.03 24.25
N ILE A 356 4.65 25.49 23.61
CA ILE A 356 4.80 26.91 23.25
C ILE A 356 4.65 27.15 21.74
N ASN A 357 5.45 26.47 20.91
CA ASN A 357 5.59 26.83 19.50
C ASN A 357 4.76 25.92 18.59
N ASN A 358 5.01 24.61 18.63
CA ASN A 358 4.44 23.65 17.69
C ASN A 358 3.44 22.72 18.39
N PRO A 359 2.27 22.43 17.77
CA PRO A 359 1.34 21.43 18.28
C PRO A 359 2.00 20.06 18.34
N ILE A 360 1.54 19.23 19.29
CA ILE A 360 2.04 17.87 19.49
C ILE A 360 0.88 16.89 19.48
N VAL A 361 1.15 15.62 19.21
CA VAL A 361 0.12 14.57 19.24
C VAL A 361 0.53 13.52 20.26
N LEU A 362 -0.31 13.29 21.27
CA LEU A 362 -0.14 12.18 22.21
C LEU A 362 -0.73 10.92 21.58
N SER A 363 0.02 9.83 21.56
CA SER A 363 -0.47 8.54 21.04
C SER A 363 -0.25 7.41 22.03
N ASP A 364 -1.04 6.35 21.88
CA ASP A 364 -0.78 5.08 22.55
C ASP A 364 0.37 4.34 21.86
N ARG A 365 0.81 3.21 22.45
CA ARG A 365 1.93 2.41 21.91
C ARG A 365 1.62 1.80 20.54
N GLU A 366 0.36 1.53 20.25
CA GLU A 366 -0.10 0.95 18.99
C GLU A 366 -0.47 2.02 17.95
N GLN A 367 -0.36 3.32 18.31
CA GLN A 367 -0.72 4.48 17.50
C GLN A 367 -2.18 4.47 16.98
N LEU A 368 -3.06 3.73 17.64
CA LEU A 368 -4.46 3.60 17.29
C LEU A 368 -5.28 4.83 17.71
N VAL A 369 -4.83 5.54 18.76
CA VAL A 369 -5.50 6.73 19.28
C VAL A 369 -4.53 7.90 19.28
N GLN A 370 -4.93 9.01 18.66
CA GLN A 370 -4.13 10.22 18.53
C GLN A 370 -4.88 11.41 19.13
N ILE A 371 -4.26 12.07 20.11
CA ILE A 371 -4.82 13.23 20.81
C ILE A 371 -3.96 14.45 20.50
N PRO A 372 -4.42 15.36 19.62
CA PRO A 372 -3.69 16.58 19.31
C PRO A 372 -3.77 17.57 20.50
N ILE A 373 -2.62 18.12 20.88
CA ILE A 373 -2.47 19.18 21.87
C ILE A 373 -1.93 20.43 21.16
N GLN A 374 -2.72 21.49 21.21
CA GLN A 374 -2.36 22.78 20.61
C GLN A 374 -1.34 23.54 21.46
N PRO A 375 -0.60 24.51 20.88
CA PRO A 375 0.20 25.45 21.64
C PRO A 375 -0.63 26.12 22.76
N GLY A 376 -0.04 26.26 23.95
CA GLY A 376 -0.71 26.66 25.19
C GLY A 376 -1.29 25.50 26.00
N GLY A 377 -1.40 24.30 25.41
CA GLY A 377 -1.90 23.10 26.08
C GLY A 377 -0.96 22.58 27.18
N GLU A 378 -1.55 22.10 28.28
CA GLU A 378 -0.81 21.54 29.42
C GLU A 378 -0.60 20.03 29.26
N VAL A 379 0.65 19.61 29.41
CA VAL A 379 1.06 18.21 29.44
C VAL A 379 2.00 17.96 30.62
N VAL A 380 2.17 16.71 31.02
CA VAL A 380 3.07 16.35 32.12
C VAL A 380 4.34 15.75 31.55
N ALA A 381 5.48 16.38 31.80
CA ALA A 381 6.78 15.80 31.54
C ALA A 381 7.05 14.69 32.56
N ILE A 382 7.22 13.46 32.06
CA ILE A 382 7.37 12.25 32.87
C ILE A 382 8.84 11.88 33.02
N ARG A 383 9.61 11.98 31.93
CA ARG A 383 11.04 11.65 31.88
C ARG A 383 11.76 12.35 30.73
N LEU A 384 13.08 12.44 30.83
CA LEU A 384 13.94 12.76 29.70
C LEU A 384 13.98 11.57 28.73
N HIS A 385 14.15 11.86 27.44
CA HIS A 385 14.30 10.83 26.41
C HIS A 385 15.67 10.14 26.55
N THR A 386 15.71 8.81 26.44
CA THR A 386 16.93 8.02 26.67
C THR A 386 17.88 8.01 25.47
N GLU A 387 17.37 8.19 24.25
CA GLU A 387 18.14 8.10 23.00
C GLU A 387 18.44 9.46 22.36
N PHE A 388 17.70 10.51 22.72
CA PHE A 388 17.79 11.82 22.09
C PHE A 388 17.96 12.89 23.16
N ASP A 389 19.16 13.47 23.22
CA ASP A 389 19.42 14.60 24.10
C ASP A 389 18.56 15.81 23.71
N GLY A 390 18.02 16.50 24.71
CA GLY A 390 17.14 17.66 24.48
C GLY A 390 15.66 17.33 24.24
N PHE A 391 15.23 16.08 24.43
CA PHE A 391 13.84 15.66 24.32
C PHE A 391 13.24 15.21 25.66
N LEU A 392 11.96 15.52 25.84
CA LEU A 392 11.13 15.13 26.97
C LEU A 392 10.06 14.15 26.50
N VAL A 393 9.80 13.13 27.31
CA VAL A 393 8.61 12.29 27.18
C VAL A 393 7.50 12.92 28.00
N VAL A 394 6.48 13.40 27.30
CA VAL A 394 5.30 14.04 27.90
C VAL A 394 4.07 13.15 27.77
N GLY A 395 3.13 13.28 28.69
CA GLY A 395 1.87 12.56 28.67
C GLY A 395 0.75 13.33 29.34
N GLN A 396 -0.42 12.71 29.47
CA GLN A 396 -1.55 13.32 30.18
C GLN A 396 -1.38 13.21 31.70
N ARG A 397 -1.89 14.20 32.44
CA ARG A 397 -1.82 14.23 33.91
C ARG A 397 -2.44 13.01 34.58
N ASN A 398 -3.51 12.45 33.99
CA ASN A 398 -4.29 11.35 34.56
C ASN A 398 -4.12 10.03 33.78
N SER A 399 -3.27 9.98 32.76
CA SER A 399 -3.08 8.78 31.93
C SER A 399 -1.63 8.66 31.46
N GLN A 400 -1.02 7.50 31.74
CA GLN A 400 0.30 7.13 31.23
C GLN A 400 0.21 6.37 29.90
N GLN A 401 -1.01 6.19 29.35
CA GLN A 401 -1.21 5.43 28.13
C GLN A 401 -0.82 6.23 26.89
N PHE A 402 -1.05 7.55 26.92
CA PHE A 402 -0.78 8.45 25.79
C PHE A 402 0.48 9.27 26.04
N LEU A 403 1.48 9.06 25.19
CA LEU A 403 2.80 9.66 25.31
C LEU A 403 3.19 10.35 24.01
N ALA A 404 4.05 11.37 24.12
CA ALA A 404 4.74 11.98 22.99
C ALA A 404 6.17 12.36 23.38
N SER A 405 7.06 12.37 22.38
CA SER A 405 8.40 12.92 22.52
C SER A 405 8.41 14.36 22.00
N VAL A 406 8.82 15.30 22.84
CA VAL A 406 8.78 16.73 22.54
C VAL A 406 10.13 17.36 22.87
N LYS A 407 10.62 18.24 21.99
CA LYS A 407 11.85 18.98 22.27
C LYS A 407 11.66 19.95 23.43
N ILE A 408 12.68 20.09 24.28
CA ILE A 408 12.66 20.99 25.44
C ILE A 408 12.39 22.44 25.02
N GLU A 409 12.95 22.89 23.89
CA GLU A 409 12.75 24.23 23.30
C GLU A 409 11.28 24.54 22.95
N ASN A 410 10.46 23.51 22.75
CA ASN A 410 9.04 23.66 22.45
C ASN A 410 8.16 23.68 23.72
N THR A 411 8.78 23.73 24.90
CA THR A 411 8.09 23.65 26.19
C THR A 411 8.61 24.71 27.16
N ASN A 412 7.80 25.11 28.14
CA ASN A 412 8.24 25.99 29.23
C ASN A 412 8.99 25.23 30.35
N PHE A 413 9.51 24.03 30.07
CA PHE A 413 10.11 23.14 31.06
C PHE A 413 11.26 23.80 31.85
N ILE A 414 12.15 24.52 31.16
CA ILE A 414 13.30 25.19 31.79
C ILE A 414 12.85 26.30 32.75
N GLU A 415 11.77 27.02 32.43
CA GLU A 415 11.23 28.06 33.31
C GLU A 415 10.67 27.45 34.61
N VAL A 416 9.94 26.34 34.49
CA VAL A 416 9.31 25.66 35.63
C VAL A 416 10.35 24.97 36.52
N VAL A 417 11.37 24.37 35.91
CA VAL A 417 12.41 23.61 36.64
C VAL A 417 13.54 24.51 37.15
N GLY A 418 13.86 25.60 36.44
CA GLY A 418 14.92 26.54 36.81
C GLY A 418 14.70 27.16 38.20
N GLY A 419 13.45 27.44 38.56
CA GLY A 419 13.11 27.91 39.93
C GLY A 419 13.40 26.86 41.01
N LYS A 420 13.16 25.57 40.73
CA LYS A 420 13.47 24.47 41.66
C LYS A 420 14.98 24.26 41.78
N TYR A 421 15.71 24.35 40.67
CA TYR A 421 17.16 24.22 40.62
C TYR A 421 17.85 25.29 41.49
N VAL A 422 17.45 26.55 41.34
CA VAL A 422 18.00 27.65 42.14
C VAL A 422 17.70 27.49 43.64
N ALA A 423 16.49 27.02 43.98
CA ALA A 423 16.12 26.73 45.36
C ALA A 423 16.96 25.60 45.98
N GLU A 424 17.31 24.58 45.20
CA GLU A 424 18.15 23.46 45.65
C GLU A 424 19.61 23.88 45.83
N LYS A 425 20.18 24.62 44.88
CA LYS A 425 21.53 25.19 45.00
C LYS A 425 21.67 26.10 46.21
N LYS A 426 20.64 26.90 46.52
CA LYS A 426 20.60 27.73 47.73
C LYS A 426 20.64 26.90 49.02
N ARG A 427 20.03 25.71 49.06
CA ARG A 427 20.12 24.79 50.22
C ARG A 427 21.50 24.19 50.38
N GLN A 428 22.21 24.00 49.27
CA GLN A 428 23.58 23.48 49.24
C GLN A 428 24.65 24.56 49.50
N GLY A 429 24.23 25.82 49.72
CA GLY A 429 25.10 26.94 50.05
C GLY A 429 25.60 27.74 48.83
N GLU A 430 25.13 27.42 47.63
CA GLU A 430 25.50 28.10 46.37
C GLU A 430 24.43 29.13 45.99
N SER A 431 24.84 30.34 45.59
CA SER A 431 23.92 31.38 45.09
C SER A 431 23.96 31.44 43.58
N VAL A 432 22.91 30.94 42.94
CA VAL A 432 22.72 31.00 41.48
C VAL A 432 21.58 31.97 41.19
N GLN A 433 21.81 32.96 40.32
CA GLN A 433 20.74 33.85 39.85
C GLN A 433 19.90 33.13 38.80
N ASN A 434 18.57 33.27 38.87
CA ASN A 434 17.69 32.76 37.83
C ASN A 434 17.55 33.83 36.73
N PRO A 435 18.11 33.64 35.53
CA PRO A 435 17.99 34.61 34.44
C PRO A 435 16.57 34.72 33.86
N ILE A 436 15.65 33.81 34.22
CA ILE A 436 14.29 33.70 33.66
C ILE A 436 13.24 34.38 34.56
N LEU A 437 13.47 34.40 35.88
CA LEU A 437 12.59 35.09 36.83
C LEU A 437 13.21 36.45 37.14
N LYS A 438 12.64 37.54 36.57
CA LYS A 438 12.94 38.89 37.09
C LYS A 438 12.63 38.91 38.59
N PRO A 439 13.45 39.58 39.42
CA PRO A 439 13.14 39.75 40.83
C PRO A 439 11.76 40.41 40.94
N LEU A 440 10.89 39.82 41.78
CA LEU A 440 9.68 40.49 42.24
C LEU A 440 10.13 41.77 42.94
N GLU A 441 9.72 42.94 42.41
CA GLU A 441 9.77 44.22 43.14
C GLU A 441 8.92 44.16 44.42
#